data_AF-A0A834YNW2-F1
#
_entry.id   AF-A0A834YNW2-F1
#
_cell.length_a   1.000
_cell.length_b   1.000
_cell.length_c   1.000
_cell.angle_alpha   90.00
_cell.angle_beta   90.00
_cell.angle_gamma   90.00
#
_symmetry.space_group_name_H-M   'P 1'
#
loop_
_entity.id
_entity.type
_entity.pdbx_description
1 polymer ?
#
loop_
_entity_poly.entity_id
_entity_poly.type
_entity_poly.pdbx_seq_one_letter_code
_entity_poly.pdbx_strand_id
1 'polypeptide(L)'
;MMMPRCGVPDITNGTTSMRSGKKKHHHGPNSLHTVSHYSFFPGHPRWPASKTHLTYRFHSSVQITSIDTLRSVCSQAFARWAQVTLFSFQEVQGGNAADIEIGFHRGDHGDNAPFDGPRGTLAHAYSPTIGKFHYDADESWGTNPSPGVTDLESVAVHEIGHLLGLMHSSVPGAIMYPTIPSGVTKRQLHGDDIQGIRTLYAFATWLSVTHFTFEETQDYTNADITIGVHSSDHGDGHPFDGPGGTLAHAYAPTDGRFHYDADETWAIGSVPSAFDLETVALHEIGHLLGLEHSSIEDVIMFPTIPIGVRKGLHGDDVQGILALYSI
;
A
#
# COMPACT_ATOMS: atom_id res chain seq x y z
N MET A 1 0.02 -30.54 5.89
CA MET A 1 -0.36 -29.87 4.63
C MET A 1 -0.10 -28.39 4.81
N MET A 2 0.50 -27.74 3.82
CA MET A 2 0.73 -26.29 3.84
C MET A 2 -0.63 -25.56 3.80
N MET A 3 -0.73 -24.41 4.49
CA MET A 3 -1.93 -23.57 4.37
C MET A 3 -1.93 -22.88 3.00
N PRO A 4 -3.08 -22.75 2.31
CA PRO A 4 -3.16 -22.03 1.05
C PRO A 4 -2.70 -20.58 1.19
N ARG A 5 -1.91 -20.11 0.23
CA ARG A 5 -1.22 -18.82 0.29
C ARG A 5 -0.99 -18.21 -1.10
N CYS A 6 -0.62 -16.93 -1.13
CA CYS A 6 -0.06 -16.26 -2.29
C CYS A 6 1.28 -16.91 -2.69
N GLY A 7 1.53 -16.96 -4.01
CA GLY A 7 2.74 -17.48 -4.65
C GLY A 7 3.92 -16.52 -4.69
N VAL A 8 3.73 -15.25 -4.32
CA VAL A 8 4.84 -14.28 -4.17
C VAL A 8 5.75 -14.74 -3.02
N PRO A 9 7.08 -14.80 -3.19
CA PRO A 9 7.98 -15.32 -2.17
C PRO A 9 8.18 -14.34 -0.99
N ASP A 10 8.03 -14.83 0.24
CA ASP A 10 8.38 -14.06 1.46
C ASP A 10 9.89 -13.89 1.64
N ILE A 11 10.67 -14.81 1.08
CA ILE A 11 12.12 -14.91 1.25
C ILE A 11 12.77 -14.98 -0.13
N THR A 12 13.60 -13.99 -0.45
CA THR A 12 14.40 -13.94 -1.67
C THR A 12 15.87 -13.90 -1.28
N ASN A 13 16.68 -14.80 -1.84
CA ASN A 13 18.12 -14.92 -1.53
C ASN A 13 18.46 -15.01 -0.02
N GLY A 14 17.58 -15.63 0.77
CA GLY A 14 17.76 -15.80 2.22
C GLY A 14 17.29 -14.63 3.08
N THR A 15 16.81 -13.55 2.48
CA THR A 15 16.30 -12.37 3.19
C THR A 15 14.78 -12.36 3.16
N THR A 16 14.14 -12.23 4.33
CA THR A 16 12.69 -12.05 4.40
C THR A 16 12.29 -10.59 4.24
N SER A 17 11.26 -10.38 3.44
CA SER A 17 10.57 -9.11 3.24
C SER A 17 9.55 -8.81 4.35
N MET A 18 8.95 -9.85 4.95
CA MET A 18 7.92 -9.71 5.97
C MET A 18 8.49 -9.14 7.27
N ARG A 19 7.91 -8.03 7.75
CA ARG A 19 8.43 -7.29 8.91
C ARG A 19 7.72 -7.72 10.20
N SER A 20 8.26 -8.70 10.92
CA SER A 20 7.59 -9.27 12.12
C SER A 20 7.41 -8.33 13.33
N GLY A 21 7.87 -7.07 13.26
CA GLY A 21 7.77 -6.10 14.36
C GLY A 21 8.51 -6.47 15.65
N LYS A 22 9.27 -7.58 15.68
CA LYS A 22 10.03 -8.01 16.86
C LYS A 22 11.51 -7.70 16.69
N LYS A 23 12.11 -6.91 17.61
CA LYS A 23 13.57 -6.94 17.86
C LYS A 23 13.90 -7.65 19.18
N LYS A 24 15.11 -8.23 19.22
CA LYS A 24 15.74 -8.84 20.40
C LYS A 24 15.75 -7.84 21.56
N HIS A 25 15.33 -8.33 22.73
CA HIS A 25 15.18 -7.61 23.98
C HIS A 25 16.41 -6.76 24.37
N HIS A 26 16.21 -5.45 24.54
CA HIS A 26 16.83 -4.70 25.63
C HIS A 26 15.73 -3.85 26.30
N HIS A 27 15.54 -4.10 27.60
CA HIS A 27 14.45 -3.56 28.41
C HIS A 27 14.68 -2.09 28.75
N GLY A 28 13.73 -1.23 28.35
CA GLY A 28 13.42 0.07 28.96
C GLY A 28 11.92 0.14 29.25
N PRO A 29 11.47 0.63 30.43
CA PRO A 29 10.06 0.66 30.77
C PRO A 29 9.45 1.95 30.18
N ASN A 30 8.84 1.83 28.99
CA ASN A 30 7.90 2.77 28.34
C ASN A 30 8.13 2.95 26.82
N SER A 31 8.56 1.92 26.09
CA SER A 31 8.53 1.99 24.63
C SER A 31 7.73 0.85 24.00
N LEU A 32 6.53 1.20 23.55
CA LEU A 32 5.85 0.45 22.51
C LEU A 32 6.29 1.08 21.18
N HIS A 33 7.22 0.42 20.51
CA HIS A 33 7.72 0.82 19.20
C HIS A 33 6.95 0.10 18.10
N THR A 34 6.21 0.84 17.28
CA THR A 34 5.56 0.32 16.08
C THR A 34 6.50 0.50 14.89
N VAL A 35 7.16 -0.58 14.48
CA VAL A 35 7.82 -0.67 13.17
C VAL A 35 6.73 -0.96 12.13
N SER A 36 6.80 -0.39 10.92
CA SER A 36 5.89 -0.75 9.81
C SER A 36 5.83 -2.29 9.67
N HIS A 37 4.62 -2.85 9.56
CA HIS A 37 4.45 -4.29 9.37
C HIS A 37 4.21 -4.68 7.91
N TYR A 38 3.79 -3.71 7.08
CA TYR A 38 3.81 -3.79 5.63
C TYR A 38 5.25 -3.81 5.10
N SER A 39 5.42 -4.21 3.86
CA SER A 39 6.72 -4.16 3.19
C SER A 39 6.54 -3.84 1.70
N PHE A 40 7.63 -3.54 1.00
CA PHE A 40 7.63 -3.27 -0.44
C PHE A 40 8.54 -4.23 -1.19
N PHE A 41 8.30 -4.37 -2.50
CA PHE A 41 9.23 -5.08 -3.36
C PHE A 41 10.60 -4.37 -3.39
N PRO A 42 11.72 -5.12 -3.56
CA PRO A 42 13.03 -4.51 -3.76
C PRO A 42 13.01 -3.46 -4.90
N GLY A 43 13.56 -2.28 -4.62
CA GLY A 43 13.55 -1.15 -5.56
C GLY A 43 12.25 -0.35 -5.59
N HIS A 44 11.29 -0.64 -4.70
CA HIS A 44 10.03 0.09 -4.53
C HIS A 44 9.27 0.36 -5.86
N PRO A 45 9.12 -0.66 -6.73
CA PRO A 45 8.40 -0.51 -7.99
C PRO A 45 6.98 0.02 -7.75
N ARG A 46 6.64 1.04 -8.52
CA ARG A 46 5.36 1.76 -8.44
C ARG A 46 4.95 2.25 -9.81
N TRP A 47 3.65 2.44 -10.00
CA TRP A 47 3.15 3.16 -11.16
C TRP A 47 3.69 4.61 -11.16
N PRO A 48 4.04 5.18 -12.32
CA PRO A 48 4.47 6.58 -12.40
C PRO A 48 3.45 7.53 -11.77
N ALA A 49 3.92 8.63 -11.15
CA ALA A 49 3.04 9.62 -10.52
C ALA A 49 1.99 10.21 -11.49
N SER A 50 2.31 10.27 -12.79
CA SER A 50 1.39 10.71 -13.84
C SER A 50 0.34 9.66 -14.26
N LYS A 51 0.48 8.41 -13.81
CA LYS A 51 -0.36 7.28 -14.22
C LYS A 51 -1.28 6.86 -13.08
N THR A 52 -2.36 7.61 -12.88
CA THR A 52 -3.39 7.32 -11.86
C THR A 52 -4.64 6.63 -12.43
N HIS A 53 -4.72 6.46 -13.75
CA HIS A 53 -5.81 5.70 -14.39
C HIS A 53 -5.25 4.40 -14.97
N LEU A 54 -5.55 3.28 -14.31
CA LEU A 54 -5.09 1.95 -14.68
C LEU A 54 -6.20 1.18 -15.41
N THR A 55 -5.90 0.72 -16.61
CA THR A 55 -6.80 -0.13 -17.39
C THR A 55 -6.50 -1.60 -17.12
N TYR A 56 -7.54 -2.44 -17.08
CA TYR A 56 -7.36 -3.87 -16.92
C TYR A 56 -8.17 -4.69 -17.93
N ARG A 57 -7.73 -5.91 -18.20
CA ARG A 57 -8.43 -6.86 -19.08
C ARG A 57 -8.33 -8.29 -18.53
N PHE A 58 -9.25 -9.14 -18.99
CA PHE A 58 -9.25 -10.57 -18.66
C PHE A 58 -8.68 -11.42 -19.80
N HIS A 59 -7.72 -12.27 -19.49
CA HIS A 59 -7.11 -13.20 -20.42
C HIS A 59 -6.65 -14.45 -19.67
N SER A 60 -7.31 -15.59 -19.91
CA SER A 60 -7.02 -16.87 -19.25
C SER A 60 -6.49 -17.88 -20.24
N SER A 61 -5.55 -18.74 -19.83
CA SER A 61 -5.09 -19.86 -20.67
C SER A 61 -6.03 -21.07 -20.61
N VAL A 62 -6.98 -21.06 -19.67
CA VAL A 62 -8.02 -22.09 -19.50
C VAL A 62 -9.41 -21.50 -19.76
N GLN A 63 -10.37 -22.38 -20.09
CA GLN A 63 -11.78 -21.99 -20.15
C GLN A 63 -12.32 -21.73 -18.75
N ILE A 64 -12.90 -20.55 -18.56
CA ILE A 64 -13.54 -20.15 -17.30
C ILE A 64 -15.06 -20.20 -17.45
N THR A 65 -15.75 -20.78 -16.48
CA THR A 65 -17.21 -21.01 -16.55
C THR A 65 -18.04 -19.79 -16.15
N SER A 66 -17.43 -18.78 -15.50
CA SER A 66 -18.15 -17.59 -15.03
C SER A 66 -17.31 -16.31 -15.10
N ILE A 67 -17.02 -15.85 -16.32
CA ILE A 67 -16.32 -14.58 -16.55
C ILE A 67 -17.05 -13.40 -15.88
N ASP A 68 -18.38 -13.40 -15.83
CA ASP A 68 -19.14 -12.30 -15.20
C ASP A 68 -18.95 -12.26 -13.68
N THR A 69 -18.80 -13.43 -13.04
CA THR A 69 -18.41 -13.49 -11.62
C THR A 69 -17.01 -12.92 -11.42
N LEU A 70 -16.05 -13.29 -12.27
CA LEU A 70 -14.68 -12.76 -12.20
C LEU A 70 -14.64 -11.24 -12.40
N ARG A 71 -15.35 -10.72 -13.40
CA ARG A 71 -15.52 -9.27 -13.63
C ARG A 71 -16.06 -8.56 -12.40
N SER A 72 -17.15 -9.08 -11.84
CA SER A 72 -17.77 -8.49 -10.65
C SER A 72 -16.83 -8.49 -9.44
N VAL A 73 -16.11 -9.59 -9.22
CA VAL A 73 -15.14 -9.73 -8.12
C VAL A 73 -13.98 -8.76 -8.28
N CYS A 74 -13.33 -8.73 -9.45
CA CYS A 74 -12.20 -7.85 -9.69
C CYS A 74 -12.61 -6.37 -9.66
N SER A 75 -13.80 -6.03 -10.18
CA SER A 75 -14.33 -4.66 -10.08
C SER A 75 -14.52 -4.22 -8.62
N GLN A 76 -15.05 -5.09 -7.76
CA GLN A 76 -15.18 -4.80 -6.33
C GLN A 76 -13.81 -4.69 -5.65
N ALA A 77 -12.88 -5.58 -5.96
CA ALA A 77 -11.53 -5.54 -5.38
C ALA A 77 -10.77 -4.26 -5.79
N PHE A 78 -10.82 -3.86 -7.05
CA PHE A 78 -10.29 -2.57 -7.51
C PHE A 78 -10.99 -1.39 -6.85
N ALA A 79 -12.31 -1.43 -6.66
CA ALA A 79 -13.04 -0.36 -5.98
C ALA A 79 -12.56 -0.15 -4.54
N ARG A 80 -12.18 -1.22 -3.82
CA ARG A 80 -11.62 -1.11 -2.46
C ARG A 80 -10.27 -0.41 -2.46
N TRP A 81 -9.37 -0.76 -3.38
CA TRP A 81 -8.10 -0.07 -3.51
C TRP A 81 -8.27 1.37 -4.00
N ALA A 82 -9.23 1.65 -4.89
CA ALA A 82 -9.55 3.00 -5.34
C ALA A 82 -10.06 3.91 -4.20
N GLN A 83 -10.69 3.34 -3.17
CA GLN A 83 -11.10 4.10 -1.97
C GLN A 83 -9.91 4.54 -1.12
N VAL A 84 -8.76 3.88 -1.24
CA VAL A 84 -7.57 4.14 -0.44
C VAL A 84 -6.32 4.40 -1.28
N THR A 85 -6.49 4.83 -2.53
CA THR A 85 -5.39 5.25 -3.40
C THR A 85 -5.88 6.32 -4.37
N LEU A 86 -4.96 6.86 -5.17
CA LEU A 86 -5.30 7.77 -6.26
C LEU A 86 -5.75 7.07 -7.53
N PHE A 87 -5.73 5.73 -7.52
CA PHE A 87 -5.99 4.96 -8.71
C PHE A 87 -7.47 4.92 -9.02
N SER A 88 -7.77 5.15 -10.29
CA SER A 88 -9.02 4.75 -10.91
C SER A 88 -8.75 3.55 -11.81
N PHE A 89 -9.71 2.63 -11.86
CA PHE A 89 -9.58 1.38 -12.59
C PHE A 89 -10.69 1.23 -13.62
N GLN A 90 -10.35 0.81 -14.84
CA GLN A 90 -11.32 0.60 -15.91
C GLN A 90 -11.05 -0.70 -16.67
N GLU A 91 -12.08 -1.55 -16.76
CA GLU A 91 -12.02 -2.71 -17.66
C GLU A 91 -12.05 -2.21 -19.11
N VAL A 92 -11.11 -2.67 -19.94
CA VAL A 92 -11.13 -2.43 -21.39
C VAL A 92 -11.65 -3.66 -22.13
N GLN A 93 -12.32 -3.40 -23.26
CA GLN A 93 -12.86 -4.46 -24.10
C GLN A 93 -11.75 -5.35 -24.68
N GLY A 94 -12.07 -6.63 -24.91
CA GLY A 94 -11.13 -7.63 -25.40
C GLY A 94 -10.44 -7.22 -26.70
N GLY A 95 -9.10 -7.33 -26.72
CA GLY A 95 -8.24 -6.97 -27.87
C GLY A 95 -7.44 -5.68 -27.69
N ASN A 96 -7.82 -4.80 -26.75
CA ASN A 96 -7.03 -3.61 -26.43
C ASN A 96 -5.87 -3.97 -25.49
N ALA A 97 -4.77 -3.21 -25.58
CA ALA A 97 -3.74 -3.21 -24.55
C ALA A 97 -4.33 -2.67 -23.24
N ALA A 98 -3.91 -3.25 -22.13
CA ALA A 98 -4.29 -2.81 -20.79
C ALA A 98 -3.03 -2.72 -19.93
N ASP A 99 -3.07 -1.89 -18.89
CA ASP A 99 -1.99 -1.79 -17.91
C ASP A 99 -1.89 -3.06 -17.06
N ILE A 100 -3.02 -3.73 -16.81
CA ILE A 100 -3.14 -4.94 -15.99
C ILE A 100 -3.84 -6.06 -16.77
N GLU A 101 -3.30 -7.27 -16.73
CA GLU A 101 -3.91 -8.50 -17.25
C GLU A 101 -4.20 -9.48 -16.10
N ILE A 102 -5.45 -9.97 -16.07
CA ILE A 102 -5.95 -10.87 -15.03
C ILE A 102 -6.45 -12.17 -15.68
N GLY A 103 -6.03 -13.33 -15.16
CA GLY A 103 -6.33 -14.61 -15.80
C GLY A 103 -6.26 -15.82 -14.90
N PHE A 104 -6.95 -16.89 -15.29
CA PHE A 104 -6.74 -18.23 -14.75
C PHE A 104 -5.73 -19.01 -15.60
N HIS A 105 -4.78 -19.65 -14.93
CA HIS A 105 -3.74 -20.47 -15.55
C HIS A 105 -3.54 -21.76 -14.76
N ARG A 106 -2.80 -22.71 -15.32
CA ARG A 106 -2.59 -24.04 -14.72
C ARG A 106 -1.16 -24.49 -14.95
N GLY A 107 -0.53 -25.05 -13.91
CA GLY A 107 0.84 -25.57 -14.00
C GLY A 107 1.81 -24.51 -14.54
N ASP A 108 2.76 -24.92 -15.39
CA ASP A 108 3.60 -23.97 -16.13
C ASP A 108 2.78 -23.20 -17.15
N HIS A 109 2.81 -21.88 -17.04
CA HIS A 109 2.09 -20.93 -17.88
C HIS A 109 2.99 -19.83 -18.45
N GLY A 110 4.30 -20.08 -18.54
CA GLY A 110 5.23 -19.28 -19.35
C GLY A 110 5.78 -18.02 -18.67
N ASP A 111 5.64 -17.88 -17.36
CA ASP A 111 6.18 -16.77 -16.55
C ASP A 111 7.22 -17.21 -15.50
N ASN A 112 7.64 -18.48 -15.56
CA ASN A 112 8.56 -19.16 -14.63
C ASN A 112 8.05 -19.27 -13.19
N ALA A 113 6.76 -19.09 -12.94
CA ALA A 113 6.10 -19.30 -11.66
C ALA A 113 4.98 -20.35 -11.79
N PRO A 114 5.31 -21.63 -12.05
CA PRO A 114 4.28 -22.65 -12.28
C PRO A 114 3.40 -22.87 -11.05
N PHE A 115 2.09 -23.04 -11.27
CA PHE A 115 1.15 -23.41 -10.21
C PHE A 115 1.28 -24.89 -9.81
N ASP A 116 0.92 -25.20 -8.56
CA ASP A 116 1.09 -26.53 -7.93
C ASP A 116 -0.17 -27.40 -7.94
N GLY A 117 -1.30 -26.89 -8.44
CA GLY A 117 -2.56 -27.61 -8.49
C GLY A 117 -3.42 -27.33 -7.25
N PRO A 118 -4.31 -28.26 -6.84
CA PRO A 118 -5.22 -27.96 -5.75
C PRO A 118 -4.50 -27.73 -4.41
N ARG A 119 -4.84 -26.63 -3.74
CA ARG A 119 -4.23 -26.12 -2.49
C ARG A 119 -2.81 -25.63 -2.72
N GLY A 120 -2.22 -25.01 -1.69
CA GLY A 120 -0.85 -24.51 -1.80
C GLY A 120 -0.87 -23.10 -2.36
N THR A 121 -0.51 -22.93 -3.63
CA THR A 121 -0.44 -21.60 -4.28
C THR A 121 -1.77 -21.22 -4.89
N LEU A 122 -2.42 -20.20 -4.32
CA LEU A 122 -3.73 -19.75 -4.79
C LEU A 122 -3.64 -18.91 -6.07
N ALA A 123 -2.66 -18.01 -6.11
CA ALA A 123 -2.47 -17.01 -7.13
C ALA A 123 -1.09 -16.35 -6.98
N HIS A 124 -0.70 -15.55 -7.97
CA HIS A 124 0.37 -14.57 -7.83
C HIS A 124 0.12 -13.34 -8.70
N ALA A 125 0.71 -12.22 -8.28
CA ALA A 125 0.80 -11.02 -9.06
C ALA A 125 2.22 -10.44 -9.05
N TYR A 126 2.53 -9.71 -10.12
CA TYR A 126 3.82 -9.04 -10.28
C TYR A 126 3.73 -7.59 -9.84
N SER A 127 4.83 -7.08 -9.29
CA SER A 127 4.95 -5.67 -8.93
C SER A 127 4.75 -4.75 -10.14
N PRO A 128 4.44 -3.46 -9.91
CA PRO A 128 4.43 -2.47 -10.98
C PRO A 128 5.75 -2.44 -11.77
N THR A 129 5.76 -2.08 -13.05
CA THR A 129 4.60 -1.86 -13.93
C THR A 129 4.27 -3.11 -14.76
N ILE A 130 4.64 -4.31 -14.29
CA ILE A 130 4.48 -5.56 -15.06
C ILE A 130 3.00 -5.86 -15.31
N GLY A 131 2.14 -5.61 -14.31
CA GLY A 131 0.69 -5.62 -14.49
C GLY A 131 0.13 -7.00 -14.79
N LYS A 132 0.63 -8.06 -14.16
CA LYS A 132 0.11 -9.44 -14.35
C LYS A 132 -0.38 -10.01 -13.04
N PHE A 133 -1.58 -10.58 -13.07
CA PHE A 133 -2.22 -11.27 -11.95
C PHE A 133 -2.84 -12.58 -12.45
N HIS A 134 -2.31 -13.70 -11.96
CA HIS A 134 -2.73 -15.04 -12.33
C HIS A 134 -3.35 -15.75 -11.13
N TYR A 135 -4.50 -16.39 -11.34
CA TYR A 135 -5.11 -17.36 -10.42
C TYR A 135 -4.73 -18.79 -10.83
N ASP A 136 -4.56 -19.68 -9.85
CA ASP A 136 -4.50 -21.12 -10.13
C ASP A 136 -5.91 -21.64 -10.48
N ALA A 137 -6.05 -22.16 -11.70
CA ALA A 137 -7.27 -22.77 -12.21
C ALA A 137 -7.63 -24.11 -11.56
N ASP A 138 -6.76 -24.70 -10.74
CA ASP A 138 -6.99 -25.96 -10.03
C ASP A 138 -7.56 -25.81 -8.62
N GLU A 139 -7.68 -24.57 -8.13
CA GLU A 139 -8.27 -24.29 -6.84
C GLU A 139 -9.81 -24.33 -6.86
N SER A 140 -10.39 -24.62 -5.71
CA SER A 140 -11.85 -24.58 -5.53
C SER A 140 -12.30 -23.15 -5.23
N TRP A 141 -12.65 -22.39 -6.27
CA TRP A 141 -13.05 -20.98 -6.14
C TRP A 141 -14.54 -20.77 -5.84
N GLY A 142 -14.85 -19.77 -5.03
CA GLY A 142 -16.22 -19.29 -4.82
C GLY A 142 -16.29 -17.85 -4.31
N THR A 143 -17.48 -17.26 -4.36
CA THR A 143 -17.77 -15.91 -3.82
C THR A 143 -18.56 -15.94 -2.52
N ASN A 144 -18.90 -17.12 -2.03
CA ASN A 144 -19.49 -17.36 -0.72
C ASN A 144 -18.82 -18.63 -0.14
N PRO A 145 -17.62 -18.50 0.45
CA PRO A 145 -16.75 -19.64 0.72
C PRO A 145 -17.31 -20.50 1.87
N SER A 146 -17.44 -21.79 1.61
CA SER A 146 -17.64 -22.84 2.63
C SER A 146 -16.31 -23.54 2.94
N PRO A 147 -16.21 -24.42 3.97
CA PRO A 147 -15.00 -25.19 4.19
C PRO A 147 -14.51 -25.88 2.91
N GLY A 148 -13.25 -25.69 2.55
CA GLY A 148 -12.66 -26.23 1.32
C GLY A 148 -12.80 -25.37 0.06
N VAL A 149 -13.57 -24.28 0.11
CA VAL A 149 -13.70 -23.30 -1.00
C VAL A 149 -12.89 -22.05 -0.68
N THR A 150 -12.01 -21.64 -1.58
CA THR A 150 -11.22 -20.41 -1.51
C THR A 150 -12.06 -19.22 -1.99
N ASP A 151 -12.02 -18.14 -1.22
CA ASP A 151 -12.74 -16.92 -1.58
C ASP A 151 -12.04 -16.16 -2.71
N LEU A 152 -12.69 -16.10 -3.87
CA LEU A 152 -12.13 -15.48 -5.08
C LEU A 152 -11.85 -13.99 -4.88
N GLU A 153 -12.73 -13.26 -4.18
CA GLU A 153 -12.54 -11.82 -3.94
C GLU A 153 -11.42 -11.55 -2.94
N SER A 154 -11.27 -12.35 -1.88
CA SER A 154 -10.16 -12.17 -0.92
C SER A 154 -8.80 -12.26 -1.62
N VAL A 155 -8.63 -13.25 -2.51
CA VAL A 155 -7.41 -13.37 -3.33
C VAL A 155 -7.29 -12.19 -4.30
N ALA A 156 -8.38 -11.77 -4.95
CA ALA A 156 -8.36 -10.59 -5.82
C ALA A 156 -7.86 -9.33 -5.10
N VAL A 157 -8.36 -9.05 -3.90
CA VAL A 157 -7.96 -7.86 -3.14
C VAL A 157 -6.48 -7.96 -2.74
N HIS A 158 -6.01 -9.13 -2.32
CA HIS A 158 -4.60 -9.37 -1.99
C HIS A 158 -3.67 -9.11 -3.19
N GLU A 159 -3.93 -9.78 -4.30
CA GLU A 159 -3.04 -9.74 -5.47
C GLU A 159 -3.04 -8.35 -6.15
N ILE A 160 -4.14 -7.59 -6.05
CA ILE A 160 -4.16 -6.19 -6.48
C ILE A 160 -3.24 -5.32 -5.61
N GLY A 161 -3.07 -5.62 -4.32
CA GLY A 161 -2.07 -4.93 -3.49
C GLY A 161 -0.66 -5.07 -4.06
N HIS A 162 -0.29 -6.27 -4.54
CA HIS A 162 0.97 -6.49 -5.25
C HIS A 162 1.04 -5.71 -6.57
N LEU A 163 -0.03 -5.70 -7.36
CA LEU A 163 -0.13 -4.90 -8.60
C LEU A 163 0.04 -3.39 -8.37
N LEU A 164 -0.13 -2.93 -7.12
CA LEU A 164 0.07 -1.54 -6.71
C LEU A 164 1.39 -1.30 -5.97
N GLY A 165 2.20 -2.36 -5.75
CA GLY A 165 3.57 -2.25 -5.23
C GLY A 165 3.76 -2.65 -3.77
N LEU A 166 2.70 -3.08 -3.08
CA LEU A 166 2.83 -3.67 -1.74
C LEU A 166 3.45 -5.07 -1.81
N MET A 167 4.26 -5.40 -0.82
CA MET A 167 4.67 -6.77 -0.51
C MET A 167 3.95 -7.28 0.74
N HIS A 168 4.22 -8.52 1.13
CA HIS A 168 3.50 -9.17 2.21
C HIS A 168 3.64 -8.45 3.55
N SER A 169 2.52 -8.36 4.27
CA SER A 169 2.44 -7.85 5.64
C SER A 169 2.64 -8.99 6.63
N SER A 170 3.27 -8.70 7.77
CA SER A 170 3.36 -9.65 8.89
C SER A 170 2.11 -9.69 9.77
N VAL A 171 1.13 -8.80 9.56
CA VAL A 171 -0.09 -8.70 10.37
C VAL A 171 -1.13 -9.70 9.86
N PRO A 172 -1.53 -10.73 10.64
CA PRO A 172 -2.48 -11.75 10.16
C PRO A 172 -3.83 -11.20 9.69
N GLY A 173 -4.25 -10.05 10.23
CA GLY A 173 -5.47 -9.36 9.83
C GLY A 173 -5.37 -8.56 8.52
N ALA A 174 -4.16 -8.21 8.08
CA ALA A 174 -3.93 -7.40 6.88
C ALA A 174 -4.19 -8.16 5.60
N ILE A 175 -4.82 -7.55 4.59
CA ILE A 175 -5.08 -8.26 3.33
C ILE A 175 -3.80 -8.80 2.74
N MET A 176 -2.69 -8.05 2.86
CA MET A 176 -1.37 -8.45 2.37
C MET A 176 -0.68 -9.53 3.22
N TYR A 177 -1.34 -10.10 4.24
CA TYR A 177 -0.82 -11.32 4.88
C TYR A 177 -0.87 -12.49 3.88
N PRO A 178 0.22 -13.25 3.70
CA PRO A 178 0.37 -14.17 2.58
C PRO A 178 -0.61 -15.35 2.57
N THR A 179 -1.16 -15.73 3.73
CA THR A 179 -2.03 -16.91 3.85
C THR A 179 -3.50 -16.52 3.86
N ILE A 180 -4.30 -17.16 3.00
CA ILE A 180 -5.75 -17.01 2.94
C ILE A 180 -6.38 -18.40 3.10
N PRO A 181 -6.84 -18.76 4.31
CA PRO A 181 -7.45 -20.07 4.53
C PRO A 181 -8.75 -20.24 3.72
N SER A 182 -9.02 -21.47 3.27
CA SER A 182 -10.31 -21.78 2.65
C SER A 182 -11.47 -21.64 3.66
N GLY A 183 -12.65 -21.25 3.16
CA GLY A 183 -13.81 -20.96 4.00
C GLY A 183 -13.75 -19.61 4.72
N VAL A 184 -12.70 -18.80 4.52
CA VAL A 184 -12.55 -17.48 5.16
C VAL A 184 -12.78 -16.37 4.14
N THR A 185 -13.58 -15.38 4.52
CA THR A 185 -13.75 -14.14 3.79
C THR A 185 -12.86 -13.06 4.41
N LYS A 186 -11.93 -12.51 3.63
CA LYS A 186 -11.01 -11.45 4.01
C LYS A 186 -10.91 -10.46 2.87
N ARG A 187 -11.87 -9.53 2.81
CA ARG A 187 -12.02 -8.58 1.69
C ARG A 187 -11.75 -7.13 2.08
N GLN A 188 -11.58 -6.85 3.37
CA GLN A 188 -11.38 -5.49 3.87
C GLN A 188 -9.89 -5.20 4.01
N LEU A 189 -9.49 -3.98 3.64
CA LEU A 189 -8.14 -3.48 3.82
C LEU A 189 -7.93 -3.16 5.30
N HIS A 190 -6.81 -3.59 5.85
CA HIS A 190 -6.38 -3.26 7.21
C HIS A 190 -5.60 -1.95 7.22
N GLY A 191 -5.49 -1.31 8.38
CA GLY A 191 -4.71 -0.08 8.54
C GLY A 191 -3.27 -0.19 8.05
N ASP A 192 -2.65 -1.37 8.22
CA ASP A 192 -1.29 -1.67 7.73
C ASP A 192 -1.20 -1.69 6.19
N ASP A 193 -2.20 -2.25 5.49
CA ASP A 193 -2.25 -2.24 4.02
C ASP A 193 -2.40 -0.81 3.49
N ILE A 194 -3.28 -0.06 4.14
CA ILE A 194 -3.61 1.33 3.83
C ILE A 194 -2.40 2.24 4.07
N GLN A 195 -1.70 2.06 5.20
CA GLN A 195 -0.51 2.83 5.53
C GLN A 195 0.62 2.54 4.54
N GLY A 196 0.85 1.27 4.21
CA GLY A 196 1.88 0.88 3.26
C GLY A 196 1.68 1.51 1.90
N ILE A 197 0.48 1.39 1.32
CA ILE A 197 0.25 1.88 -0.04
C ILE A 197 0.35 3.41 -0.11
N ARG A 198 -0.14 4.10 0.91
CA ARG A 198 -0.07 5.57 0.99
C ARG A 198 1.37 6.05 1.14
N THR A 199 2.15 5.39 1.99
CA THR A 199 3.57 5.71 2.18
C THR A 199 4.32 5.56 0.87
N LEU A 200 4.10 4.47 0.14
CA LEU A 200 4.73 4.24 -1.17
C LEU A 200 4.47 5.38 -2.16
N TYR A 201 3.24 5.89 -2.20
CA TYR A 201 2.82 6.91 -3.18
C TYR A 201 3.00 8.38 -2.70
N ALA A 202 3.19 8.64 -1.41
CA ALA A 202 3.54 9.98 -0.91
C ALA A 202 5.02 10.31 -1.16
N PHE A 203 5.93 9.40 -0.79
CA PHE A 203 7.36 9.55 -1.10
C PHE A 203 7.61 9.63 -2.62
N ALA A 204 6.82 8.89 -3.38
CA ALA A 204 6.81 8.93 -4.83
C ALA A 204 6.62 10.32 -5.44
N THR A 205 5.78 11.15 -4.82
CA THR A 205 5.48 12.51 -5.27
C THR A 205 6.68 13.43 -5.04
N TRP A 206 7.29 13.39 -3.85
CA TRP A 206 8.53 14.13 -3.56
C TRP A 206 9.72 13.67 -4.41
N LEU A 207 9.83 12.36 -4.72
CA LEU A 207 10.86 11.86 -5.65
C LEU A 207 10.77 12.45 -7.06
N SER A 208 9.58 12.88 -7.49
CA SER A 208 9.42 13.45 -8.83
C SER A 208 9.99 14.86 -8.99
N VAL A 209 10.29 15.53 -7.87
CA VAL A 209 10.76 16.93 -7.83
C VAL A 209 12.04 17.12 -7.02
N THR A 210 12.65 16.03 -6.54
CA THR A 210 13.89 16.06 -5.75
C THR A 210 14.91 15.08 -6.32
N HIS A 211 16.19 15.27 -5.96
CA HIS A 211 17.25 14.31 -6.28
C HIS A 211 17.37 13.18 -5.25
N PHE A 212 16.56 13.22 -4.19
CA PHE A 212 16.57 12.20 -3.15
C PHE A 212 16.16 10.85 -3.71
N THR A 213 16.59 9.81 -3.02
CA THR A 213 16.09 8.46 -3.18
C THR A 213 15.55 8.02 -1.84
N PHE A 214 14.33 7.52 -1.79
CA PHE A 214 13.80 6.90 -0.59
C PHE A 214 13.90 5.40 -0.73
N GLU A 215 14.51 4.77 0.26
CA GLU A 215 14.60 3.33 0.38
C GLU A 215 14.09 2.94 1.77
N GLU A 216 13.08 2.08 1.83
CA GLU A 216 12.59 1.58 3.10
C GLU A 216 13.61 0.58 3.69
N THR A 217 14.15 0.86 4.89
CA THR A 217 15.06 -0.04 5.60
C THR A 217 14.37 -0.81 6.72
N GLN A 218 14.86 -2.01 7.04
CA GLN A 218 14.46 -2.73 8.27
C GLN A 218 15.31 -2.32 9.49
N ASP A 219 16.41 -1.60 9.27
CA ASP A 219 17.23 -1.10 10.36
C ASP A 219 16.65 0.20 10.92
N TYR A 220 15.56 0.06 11.68
CA TYR A 220 14.90 1.20 12.34
C TYR A 220 15.85 2.10 13.12
N THR A 221 16.92 1.55 13.70
CA THR A 221 17.86 2.31 14.52
C THR A 221 18.74 3.25 13.69
N ASN A 222 18.95 2.91 12.42
CA ASN A 222 19.75 3.69 11.48
C ASN A 222 18.90 4.23 10.33
N ALA A 223 17.56 4.22 10.46
CA ALA A 223 16.68 4.78 9.45
C ALA A 223 16.74 6.31 9.51
N ASP A 224 16.91 6.96 8.36
CA ASP A 224 16.91 8.43 8.28
C ASP A 224 15.52 9.02 8.55
N ILE A 225 14.46 8.25 8.26
CA ILE A 225 13.06 8.62 8.49
C ILE A 225 12.33 7.43 9.13
N THR A 226 11.48 7.71 10.12
CA THR A 226 10.58 6.73 10.72
C THR A 226 9.15 7.28 10.74
N ILE A 227 8.17 6.42 10.42
CA ILE A 227 6.75 6.81 10.35
C ILE A 227 5.95 5.99 11.34
N GLY A 228 5.13 6.66 12.16
CA GLY A 228 4.31 6.08 13.21
C GLY A 228 2.88 6.59 13.20
N VAL A 229 2.01 5.93 13.96
CA VAL A 229 0.61 6.33 14.21
C VAL A 229 0.39 6.21 15.71
N HIS A 230 0.01 7.29 16.36
CA HIS A 230 -0.09 7.36 17.82
C HIS A 230 -1.32 8.15 18.23
N SER A 231 -1.83 7.89 19.44
CA SER A 231 -2.86 8.71 20.08
C SER A 231 -2.26 9.31 21.35
N SER A 232 -2.70 10.52 21.72
CA SER A 232 -2.32 11.15 22.99
C SER A 232 -0.79 11.20 23.20
N ASP A 233 -0.32 11.10 24.45
CA ASP A 233 1.11 11.01 24.78
C ASP A 233 1.72 9.69 24.30
N HIS A 234 2.76 9.80 23.50
CA HIS A 234 3.51 8.69 22.93
C HIS A 234 5.03 8.83 23.13
N GLY A 235 5.44 9.64 24.11
CA GLY A 235 6.81 9.66 24.63
C GLY A 235 7.83 10.47 23.84
N ASP A 236 7.38 11.29 22.88
CA ASP A 236 8.23 12.22 22.13
C ASP A 236 8.14 13.68 22.60
N GLY A 237 7.27 13.97 23.57
CA GLY A 237 7.06 15.31 24.13
C GLY A 237 6.00 16.14 23.38
N HIS A 238 5.40 15.59 22.33
CA HIS A 238 4.37 16.23 21.52
C HIS A 238 3.10 15.36 21.50
N PRO A 239 2.29 15.36 22.57
CA PRO A 239 1.08 14.53 22.63
C PRO A 239 0.04 15.00 21.61
N PHE A 240 -0.65 14.05 20.99
CA PHE A 240 -1.82 14.33 20.13
C PHE A 240 -3.04 14.74 20.96
N ASP A 241 -3.93 15.54 20.37
CA ASP A 241 -5.07 16.18 21.03
C ASP A 241 -6.42 15.45 20.83
N GLY A 242 -6.43 14.36 20.06
CA GLY A 242 -7.64 13.59 19.77
C GLY A 242 -8.29 14.05 18.46
N PRO A 243 -9.60 13.85 18.28
CA PRO A 243 -10.26 14.21 17.01
C PRO A 243 -10.27 15.73 16.76
N GLY A 244 -9.75 16.14 15.61
CA GLY A 244 -9.53 17.52 15.21
C GLY A 244 -8.34 18.16 15.92
N GLY A 245 -7.63 19.06 15.23
CA GLY A 245 -6.49 19.78 15.79
C GLY A 245 -5.20 19.36 15.12
N THR A 246 -4.29 18.72 15.84
CA THR A 246 -3.00 18.26 15.30
C THR A 246 -3.18 16.94 14.56
N LEU A 247 -3.27 17.02 13.24
CA LEU A 247 -3.46 15.84 12.37
C LEU A 247 -2.24 14.90 12.37
N ALA A 248 -1.05 15.49 12.45
CA ALA A 248 0.22 14.81 12.40
C ALA A 248 1.34 15.77 12.86
N HIS A 249 2.54 15.23 13.06
CA HIS A 249 3.75 16.03 13.14
C HIS A 249 4.97 15.28 12.62
N ALA A 250 5.92 16.03 12.06
CA ALA A 250 7.23 15.56 11.67
C ALA A 250 8.35 16.40 12.26
N TYR A 251 9.50 15.76 12.45
CA TYR A 251 10.70 16.36 12.98
C TYR A 251 11.69 16.56 11.84
N ALA A 252 12.06 17.83 11.60
CA ALA A 252 12.98 18.22 10.54
C ALA A 252 14.31 17.43 10.60
N PRO A 253 15.04 17.31 9.48
CA PRO A 253 16.35 16.68 9.46
C PRO A 253 17.28 17.21 10.56
N THR A 254 18.03 16.36 11.26
CA THR A 254 18.25 14.92 11.01
C THR A 254 17.46 14.00 11.95
N ASP A 255 16.37 14.46 12.59
CA ASP A 255 15.58 13.60 13.50
C ASP A 255 14.73 12.59 12.72
N GLY A 256 13.95 13.04 11.75
CA GLY A 256 13.31 12.18 10.77
C GLY A 256 12.09 11.40 11.25
N ARG A 257 11.60 11.63 12.47
CA ARG A 257 10.33 11.04 12.93
C ARG A 257 9.13 11.75 12.30
N PHE A 258 8.11 10.99 11.94
CA PHE A 258 6.80 11.49 11.47
C PHE A 258 5.71 10.62 12.09
N HIS A 259 4.78 11.24 12.83
CA HIS A 259 3.65 10.56 13.43
C HIS A 259 2.31 11.11 12.90
N TYR A 260 1.36 10.22 12.62
CA TYR A 260 -0.05 10.58 12.45
C TYR A 260 -0.80 10.48 13.77
N ASP A 261 -1.80 11.33 13.96
CA ASP A 261 -2.80 11.13 15.01
C ASP A 261 -3.75 9.98 14.64
N ALA A 262 -3.82 8.95 15.48
CA ALA A 262 -4.70 7.81 15.29
C ALA A 262 -6.18 8.13 15.58
N ASP A 263 -6.45 9.22 16.29
CA ASP A 263 -7.80 9.60 16.73
C ASP A 263 -8.59 10.35 15.64
N GLU A 264 -7.94 10.70 14.54
CA GLU A 264 -8.53 11.43 13.42
C GLU A 264 -9.36 10.56 12.47
N THR A 265 -10.35 11.20 11.83
CA THR A 265 -11.11 10.55 10.75
C THR A 265 -10.38 10.70 9.44
N TRP A 266 -9.68 9.63 9.03
CA TRP A 266 -8.88 9.60 7.81
C TRP A 266 -9.64 9.04 6.61
N ALA A 267 -9.48 9.67 5.44
CA ALA A 267 -9.93 9.16 4.15
C ALA A 267 -8.89 9.42 3.05
N ILE A 268 -9.22 9.04 1.81
CA ILE A 268 -8.47 9.44 0.61
C ILE A 268 -9.38 10.20 -0.32
N GLY A 269 -8.82 11.25 -0.91
CA GLY A 269 -9.53 12.16 -1.77
C GLY A 269 -10.34 13.16 -0.96
N SER A 270 -11.08 13.98 -1.70
CA SER A 270 -11.95 15.00 -1.14
C SER A 270 -13.22 14.39 -0.54
N VAL A 271 -13.10 13.73 0.62
CA VAL A 271 -14.22 13.15 1.37
C VAL A 271 -14.71 14.15 2.43
N PRO A 272 -15.95 14.67 2.33
CA PRO A 272 -16.40 15.81 3.16
C PRO A 272 -16.30 15.67 4.67
N SER A 273 -16.20 14.44 5.20
CA SER A 273 -16.19 14.13 6.63
C SER A 273 -14.88 13.55 7.13
N ALA A 274 -13.79 13.68 6.37
CA ALA A 274 -12.50 13.11 6.73
C ALA A 274 -11.31 13.91 6.19
N PHE A 275 -10.17 13.83 6.88
CA PHE A 275 -8.90 14.38 6.40
C PHE A 275 -8.28 13.44 5.36
N ASP A 276 -7.76 14.01 4.27
CA ASP A 276 -7.04 13.24 3.26
C ASP A 276 -5.66 12.84 3.79
N LEU A 277 -5.45 11.54 4.07
CA LEU A 277 -4.19 11.08 4.66
C LEU A 277 -2.99 11.38 3.74
N GLU A 278 -3.16 11.29 2.42
CA GLU A 278 -2.06 11.54 1.49
C GLU A 278 -1.64 13.02 1.49
N THR A 279 -2.58 13.95 1.59
CA THR A 279 -2.29 15.39 1.74
C THR A 279 -1.49 15.65 3.02
N VAL A 280 -1.86 15.02 4.14
CA VAL A 280 -1.09 15.14 5.39
C VAL A 280 0.28 14.47 5.24
N ALA A 281 0.37 13.27 4.66
CA ALA A 281 1.65 12.61 4.37
C ALA A 281 2.59 13.50 3.57
N LEU A 282 2.06 14.11 2.50
CA LEU A 282 2.83 14.94 1.59
C LEU A 282 3.34 16.21 2.30
N HIS A 283 2.53 16.81 3.17
CA HIS A 283 2.92 17.94 4.03
C HIS A 283 4.05 17.55 4.99
N GLU A 284 3.87 16.50 5.78
CA GLU A 284 4.84 16.09 6.81
C GLU A 284 6.16 15.60 6.19
N ILE A 285 6.12 14.94 5.03
CA ILE A 285 7.35 14.61 4.30
C ILE A 285 8.09 15.87 3.83
N GLY A 286 7.38 16.98 3.54
CA GLY A 286 8.02 18.26 3.28
C GLY A 286 8.87 18.74 4.47
N HIS A 287 8.35 18.62 5.69
CA HIS A 287 9.11 18.89 6.92
C HIS A 287 10.28 17.93 7.10
N LEU A 288 10.11 16.64 6.81
CA LEU A 288 11.20 15.64 6.80
C LEU A 288 12.28 15.96 5.76
N LEU A 289 11.97 16.80 4.76
CA LEU A 289 12.92 17.32 3.78
C LEU A 289 13.40 18.75 4.11
N GLY A 290 13.08 19.26 5.30
CA GLY A 290 13.57 20.55 5.78
C GLY A 290 12.77 21.77 5.31
N LEU A 291 11.62 21.58 4.66
CA LEU A 291 10.70 22.69 4.38
C LEU A 291 10.00 23.14 5.65
N GLU A 292 9.82 24.45 5.77
CA GLU A 292 8.99 25.08 6.79
C GLU A 292 7.59 25.38 6.25
N HIS A 293 6.69 25.80 7.12
CA HIS A 293 5.36 26.24 6.70
C HIS A 293 5.42 27.42 5.71
N SER A 294 4.61 27.33 4.66
CA SER A 294 4.34 28.44 3.74
C SER A 294 3.15 29.26 4.25
N SER A 295 3.16 30.56 3.94
CA SER A 295 2.02 31.45 4.21
C SER A 295 0.97 31.44 3.09
N ILE A 296 1.17 30.66 2.02
CA ILE A 296 0.25 30.58 0.89
C ILE A 296 -0.78 29.48 1.14
N GLU A 297 -2.06 29.83 1.23
CA GLU A 297 -3.12 28.92 1.69
C GLU A 297 -3.29 27.65 0.84
N ASP A 298 -3.09 27.76 -0.48
CA ASP A 298 -3.35 26.68 -1.43
C ASP A 298 -2.22 25.65 -1.54
N VAL A 299 -1.06 25.86 -0.90
CA VAL A 299 0.12 25.00 -1.07
C VAL A 299 0.14 23.83 -0.09
N ILE A 300 0.99 22.83 -0.35
CA ILE A 300 1.05 21.66 0.53
C ILE A 300 1.59 22.04 1.91
N MET A 301 2.61 22.91 1.98
CA MET A 301 3.25 23.34 3.23
C MET A 301 2.45 24.41 3.99
N PHE A 302 1.19 24.67 3.65
CA PHE A 302 0.34 25.53 4.48
C PHE A 302 -0.06 24.80 5.78
N PRO A 303 0.03 25.42 6.98
CA PRO A 303 -0.13 24.75 8.28
C PRO A 303 -1.55 24.21 8.58
N THR A 304 -2.51 24.38 7.67
CA THR A 304 -3.88 23.91 7.88
C THR A 304 -4.35 23.13 6.67
N ILE A 305 -4.85 21.93 6.91
CA ILE A 305 -5.44 21.05 5.90
C ILE A 305 -6.93 20.90 6.26
N PRO A 306 -7.84 21.51 5.49
CA PRO A 306 -9.27 21.41 5.77
C PRO A 306 -9.80 19.99 5.52
N ILE A 307 -10.86 19.63 6.24
CA ILE A 307 -11.59 18.39 6.02
C ILE A 307 -12.15 18.32 4.60
N GLY A 308 -12.08 17.14 3.97
CA GLY A 308 -12.54 16.93 2.60
C GLY A 308 -11.77 17.69 1.52
N VAL A 309 -10.61 18.27 1.86
CA VAL A 309 -9.70 18.87 0.89
C VAL A 309 -8.57 17.90 0.59
N ARG A 310 -8.19 17.89 -0.68
CA ARG A 310 -7.00 17.19 -1.14
C ARG A 310 -6.10 18.15 -1.87
N LYS A 311 -4.80 18.11 -1.57
CA LYS A 311 -3.77 18.93 -2.20
C LYS A 311 -2.71 18.04 -2.85
N GLY A 312 -1.96 18.64 -3.76
CA GLY A 312 -0.72 18.09 -4.30
C GLY A 312 0.38 19.14 -4.17
N LEU A 313 1.57 18.84 -4.68
CA LEU A 313 2.66 19.83 -4.69
C LEU A 313 2.28 21.05 -5.53
N HIS A 314 2.42 22.22 -4.92
CA HIS A 314 2.31 23.51 -5.60
C HIS A 314 3.69 23.98 -6.07
N GLY A 315 3.72 24.94 -7.01
CA GLY A 315 4.98 25.50 -7.51
C GLY A 315 5.84 26.18 -6.43
N ASP A 316 5.23 26.63 -5.34
CA ASP A 316 5.92 27.17 -4.16
C ASP A 316 6.67 26.07 -3.40
N ASP A 317 6.00 24.94 -3.12
CA ASP A 317 6.60 23.78 -2.46
C ASP A 317 7.79 23.23 -3.28
N VAL A 318 7.61 23.16 -4.60
CA VAL A 318 8.66 22.76 -5.54
C VAL A 318 9.82 23.76 -5.52
N GLN A 319 9.56 25.06 -5.61
CA GLN A 319 10.64 26.05 -5.55
C GLN A 319 11.38 26.04 -4.21
N GLY A 320 10.65 25.86 -3.10
CA GLY A 320 11.23 25.73 -1.76
C GLY A 320 12.21 24.57 -1.69
N ILE A 321 11.81 23.38 -2.17
CA ILE A 321 12.68 22.20 -2.11
C ILE A 321 13.87 22.33 -3.06
N LEU A 322 13.68 22.90 -4.25
CA LEU A 322 14.78 23.17 -5.18
C LEU A 322 15.78 24.17 -4.58
N ALA A 323 15.30 25.20 -3.88
CA ALA A 323 16.14 26.21 -3.23
C ALA A 323 16.96 25.64 -2.07
N LEU A 324 16.38 24.76 -1.24
CA LEU A 324 17.09 24.12 -0.13
C LEU A 324 18.24 23.23 -0.62
N TYR A 325 18.04 22.54 -1.74
CA TYR A 325 18.95 21.51 -2.22
C TYR A 325 19.76 21.89 -3.46
N SER A 326 19.63 23.13 -3.93
CA SER A 326 20.38 23.69 -5.06
C SER A 326 20.31 22.81 -6.33
N ILE A 327 19.10 22.36 -6.66
CA ILE A 327 18.79 21.56 -7.85
C ILE A 327 17.96 22.35 -8.87
#